data_AF-E7DQH1-F1
#
_entry.id   AF-E7DQH1-F1
#
_cell.length_a   1.000
_cell.length_b   1.000
_cell.length_c   1.000
_cell.angle_alpha   90.00
_cell.angle_beta   90.00
_cell.angle_gamma   90.00
#
_symmetry.space_group_name_H-M   'P 1'
#
loop_
_entity.id
_entity.type
_entity.pdbx_description
1 polymer ?
#
loop_
_entity_poly.entity_id
_entity_poly.type
_entity_poly.pdbx_seq_one_letter_code
_entity_poly.pdbx_strand_id
1 'polypeptide(L)' 'MAIVLTDSLKKLLIETVSQLFGAAKRKFMAQTVQGLGLGGQRLAQSELGWNRDTIRNV' A
#
# COMPACT_ATOMS: atom_id res chain seq x y z
N MET A 1 2.47 -15.90 -9.18
CA MET A 1 1.87 -14.99 -10.20
C MET A 1 2.13 -13.57 -9.73
N ALA A 2 2.84 -12.76 -10.52
CA ALA A 2 3.09 -11.36 -10.20
C ALA A 2 1.81 -10.56 -10.46
N ILE A 3 1.30 -9.88 -9.43
CA ILE A 3 0.21 -8.92 -9.58
C ILE A 3 0.79 -7.72 -10.35
N VAL A 4 0.29 -7.48 -11.56
CA VAL A 4 0.66 -6.29 -12.34
C VAL A 4 -0.11 -5.11 -11.76
N LEU A 5 0.61 -4.23 -11.08
CA LEU A 5 0.04 -2.98 -10.55
C LEU A 5 -0.16 -2.01 -11.73
N THR A 6 -1.37 -2.00 -12.29
CA THR A 6 -1.75 -1.00 -13.30
C THR A 6 -1.79 0.40 -12.70
N ASP A 7 -1.42 1.42 -13.48
CA ASP A 7 -1.35 2.81 -12.98
C ASP A 7 -2.68 3.33 -12.42
N SER A 8 -3.80 2.84 -12.95
CA SER A 8 -5.14 3.11 -12.41
C SER A 8 -5.30 2.60 -10.97
N LEU A 9 -4.79 1.41 -10.68
CA LEU A 9 -4.84 0.81 -9.35
C LEU A 9 -3.95 1.56 -8.36
N LYS A 10 -2.76 1.99 -8.81
CA LYS A 10 -1.85 2.83 -8.00
C LYS A 10 -2.52 4.14 -7.60
N LYS A 11 -3.14 4.84 -8.55
CA LYS A 11 -3.86 6.08 -8.29
C LYS A 11 -4.99 5.87 -7.28
N LEU A 12 -5.78 4.82 -7.47
CA LEU A 12 -6.88 4.51 -6.56
C LEU A 12 -6.40 4.23 -5.13
N LEU A 13 -5.31 3.46 -4.97
CA LEU A 13 -4.73 3.17 -3.66
C LEU A 13 -4.16 4.44 -2.99
N ILE A 14 -3.46 5.29 -3.74
CA ILE A 14 -2.91 6.56 -3.24
C ILE A 14 -4.05 7.50 -2.82
N GLU A 15 -5.09 7.63 -3.64
CA GLU A 15 -6.24 8.48 -3.37
C GLU A 15 -7.01 8.00 -2.13
N THR A 16 -7.26 6.69 -2.04
CA THR A 16 -7.92 6.08 -0.87
C THR A 16 -7.13 6.33 0.40
N VAL A 17 -5.81 6.16 0.34
CA VAL A 17 -4.90 6.46 1.45
C VAL A 17 -4.84 7.96 1.81
N SER A 18 -5.07 8.83 0.84
CA SER A 18 -5.16 10.28 1.06
C SER A 18 -6.47 10.67 1.74
N GLN A 19 -7.53 9.91 1.53
CA GLN A 19 -8.84 10.11 2.17
C GLN A 19 -8.93 9.47 3.57
N LEU A 20 -8.07 8.48 3.86
CA LEU A 20 -8.01 7.80 5.15
C LEU A 20 -7.05 8.50 6.12
N PHE A 21 -7.38 8.50 7.42
CA PHE A 21 -6.56 9.10 8.47
C PHE A 21 -6.33 8.13 9.64
N GLY A 22 -5.27 8.37 10.41
CA GLY A 22 -4.99 7.68 11.67
C GLY A 22 -4.87 6.16 11.55
N ALA A 23 -5.64 5.43 12.36
CA ALA A 23 -5.63 3.97 12.39
C ALA A 23 -6.18 3.32 11.10
N ALA A 24 -7.19 3.93 10.48
CA ALA A 24 -7.80 3.39 9.26
C ALA A 24 -6.82 3.40 8.09
N LYS A 25 -6.03 4.47 7.94
CA LYS A 25 -4.96 4.57 6.93
C LYS A 25 -3.92 3.46 7.08
N ARG A 26 -3.45 3.22 8.31
CA ARG A 26 -2.47 2.16 8.61
C ARG A 26 -3.02 0.78 8.31
N LYS A 27 -4.26 0.50 8.74
CA LYS A 27 -4.92 -0.80 8.51
C LYS A 27 -5.16 -1.06 7.02
N PHE A 28 -5.56 -0.05 6.26
CA PHE A 28 -5.73 -0.18 4.81
C PHE A 28 -4.40 -0.47 4.09
N MET A 29 -3.34 0.27 4.43
CA MET A 29 -2.00 0.02 3.87
C MET A 29 -1.50 -1.39 4.21
N ALA A 30 -1.67 -1.82 5.47
CA ALA A 30 -1.33 -3.16 5.94
C ALA A 30 -2.02 -4.25 5.11
N GLN A 31 -3.33 -4.14 4.95
CA GLN A 31 -4.15 -5.07 4.18
C GLN A 31 -3.75 -5.09 2.71
N THR A 32 -3.43 -3.92 2.15
CA THR A 32 -2.94 -3.80 0.77
C THR A 32 -1.61 -4.52 0.61
N VAL A 33 -0.65 -4.28 1.53
CA VAL A 33 0.67 -4.95 1.54
C VAL A 33 0.54 -6.46 1.74
N GLN A 34 -0.37 -6.93 2.60
CA GLN A 34 -0.68 -8.35 2.75
C GLN A 34 -1.28 -8.95 1.47
N GLY A 35 -2.24 -8.27 0.86
CA GLY A 35 -2.89 -8.70 -0.39
C GLY A 35 -1.93 -8.74 -1.58
N LEU A 36 -0.90 -7.90 -1.56
CA LEU A 36 0.22 -7.91 -2.53
C LEU A 36 1.15 -9.13 -2.36
N GLY A 37 1.07 -9.85 -1.23
CA GLY A 37 1.84 -11.07 -0.97
C GLY A 37 3.30 -10.82 -0.61
N LEU A 38 4.14 -11.86 -0.76
CA LEU A 38 5.56 -11.82 -0.41
C LEU A 38 6.27 -10.75 -1.25
N GLY A 39 6.83 -9.73 -0.59
CA GLY A 39 7.47 -8.59 -1.25
C GLY A 39 6.56 -7.38 -1.47
N GLY A 40 5.29 -7.44 -1.04
CA GLY A 40 4.35 -6.32 -1.12
C GLY A 40 4.85 -5.03 -0.46
N GLN A 41 5.71 -5.12 0.55
CA GLN A 41 6.38 -3.95 1.15
C GLN A 41 7.35 -3.26 0.18
N ARG A 42 8.16 -4.04 -0.55
CA ARG A 42 9.08 -3.50 -1.56
C ARG A 42 8.31 -2.94 -2.74
N LEU A 43 7.23 -3.60 -3.16
CA LEU A 43 6.37 -3.10 -4.22
C LEU A 43 5.65 -1.81 -3.80
N ALA A 44 5.12 -1.74 -2.59
CA ALA A 44 4.49 -0.52 -2.08
C ALA A 44 5.49 0.64 -1.94
N GLN A 45 6.75 0.35 -1.59
CA GLN A 45 7.81 1.35 -1.56
C GLN A 45 8.15 1.86 -2.96
N SER A 46 8.32 0.95 -3.94
CA SER A 46 8.73 1.29 -5.32
C SER A 46 7.60 1.93 -6.13
N GLU A 47 6.38 1.38 -6.02
CA GLU A 47 5.25 1.72 -6.91
C GLU A 47 4.26 2.71 -6.28
N LEU A 48 4.09 2.68 -4.96
CA LEU A 48 3.12 3.51 -4.24
C LEU A 48 3.79 4.63 -3.43
N GLY A 49 5.12 4.63 -3.33
CA GLY A 49 5.89 5.60 -2.54
C GLY A 49 5.62 5.51 -1.03
N TRP A 50 5.11 4.38 -0.53
CA TRP A 50 4.79 4.24 0.88
C TRP A 50 6.07 4.01 1.70
N ASN A 51 6.30 4.85 2.71
CA ASN A 51 7.48 4.77 3.55
C ASN A 51 7.43 3.56 4.50
N ARG A 52 8.60 3.01 4.79
CA ARG A 52 8.76 1.82 5.68
C ARG A 52 8.22 2.06 7.08
N ASP A 53 8.27 3.29 7.59
CA ASP A 53 7.74 3.66 8.91
C ASP A 53 6.22 3.52 9.01
N THR A 54 5.51 3.63 7.88
CA THR A 54 4.05 3.44 7.85
C THR A 54 3.68 1.95 7.88
N ILE A 55 4.59 1.09 7.43
CA ILE A 55 4.45 -0.37 7.37
C ILE A 55 4.91 -1.02 8.68
N ARG A 56 5.87 -0.42 9.40
CA ARG A 56 6.48 -0.97 10.63
C ARG A 56 5.56 -0.95 11.86
N ASN A 57 4.49 -0.15 11.85
CA ASN A 57 3.51 -0.04 12.94
C ASN A 57 2.18 -0.78 12.66
N VAL A 58 2.23 -1.78 11.77
CA VAL A 58 1.12 -2.69 11.49
C VAL A 58 1.23 -3.92 12.37
#